data_AF-A0A2E1WX77-F1
#
_entry.id   AF-A0A2E1WX77-F1
#
_cell.length_a   1.000
_cell.length_b   1.000
_cell.length_c   1.000
_cell.angle_alpha   90.00
_cell.angle_beta   90.00
_cell.angle_gamma   90.00
#
_symmetry.space_group_name_H-M   'P 1'
#
loop_
_entity.id
_entity.type
_entity.pdbx_description
1 polymer ?
#
loop_
_entity_poly.entity_id
_entity_poly.type
_entity_poly.pdbx_seq_one_letter_code
_entity_poly.pdbx_strand_id
1 'polypeptide(L)'
;MFLYFVSETTISSAVLCLMFFIYIWLFTSLYLNQYTFTSFVYVLCGSGILVAISLFFLIGVEEVAYPQGALMFHAEGIAKSLFVFFISSLPLILANKENSFSEMFNLEPEIKTQKEVAPTYDESLWEEAAIEEVESGKFEAI
;
A
#
# COMPACT_ATOMS: atom_id res chain seq x y z
N MET A 1 13.25 14.64 -22.80
CA MET A 1 14.35 15.35 -22.11
C MET A 1 15.10 14.43 -21.13
N PHE A 2 14.43 13.71 -20.23
CA PHE A 2 15.08 12.72 -19.36
C PHE A 2 15.88 11.65 -20.13
N LEU A 3 15.28 10.97 -21.11
CA LEU A 3 15.97 9.94 -21.92
C LEU A 3 17.17 10.49 -22.70
N TYR A 4 17.12 11.77 -23.10
CA TYR A 4 18.23 12.45 -23.75
C TYR A 4 19.39 12.68 -22.77
N PHE A 5 19.09 13.14 -21.55
CA PHE A 5 20.09 13.30 -20.49
C PHE A 5 20.71 11.97 -20.03
N VAL A 6 19.92 10.90 -19.97
CA VAL A 6 20.42 9.54 -19.68
C VAL A 6 21.42 9.06 -20.74
N SER A 7 21.24 9.47 -22.01
CA SER A 7 22.11 9.05 -23.11
C SER A 7 23.40 9.84 -23.22
N GLU A 8 23.42 11.11 -22.80
CA GLU A 8 24.59 11.99 -23.00
C GLU A 8 25.32 12.37 -21.70
N THR A 9 24.73 12.17 -20.52
CA THR A 9 25.29 12.66 -19.26
C THR A 9 25.27 11.62 -18.14
N THR A 10 25.92 11.92 -17.02
CA THR A 10 25.91 11.07 -15.83
C THR A 10 24.49 10.88 -15.27
N ILE A 11 24.21 9.68 -14.76
CA ILE A 11 22.91 9.31 -14.16
C ILE A 11 22.42 10.35 -13.14
N SER A 12 23.33 10.90 -12.33
CA SER A 12 23.02 11.91 -11.32
C SER A 12 22.29 13.13 -11.92
N SER A 13 22.74 13.62 -13.07
CA SER A 13 22.12 14.77 -13.75
C SER A 13 20.74 14.42 -14.30
N ALA A 14 20.56 13.20 -14.83
CA ALA A 14 19.28 12.73 -15.31
C ALA A 14 18.25 12.63 -14.17
N VAL A 15 18.63 12.10 -13.01
CA VAL A 15 17.75 11.99 -11.83
C VAL A 15 17.36 13.38 -11.29
N LEU A 16 18.30 14.34 -11.25
CA LEU A 16 18.00 15.72 -10.86
C LEU A 16 17.00 16.38 -11.80
N CYS A 17 17.17 16.17 -13.11
CA CYS A 17 16.23 16.66 -14.13
C CYS A 17 14.83 16.05 -13.92
N LEU A 18 14.77 14.75 -13.65
CA LEU A 18 13.51 14.05 -13.37
C LEU A 18 12.82 14.61 -12.12
N MET A 19 13.56 14.82 -11.03
CA MET A 19 13.04 15.41 -9.80
C MET A 19 12.39 16.78 -10.10
N PHE A 20 13.06 17.63 -10.87
CA PHE A 20 12.53 18.93 -11.25
C PHE A 20 11.22 18.83 -12.03
N PHE A 21 11.09 17.87 -12.95
CA PHE A 21 9.85 17.62 -13.69
C PHE A 21 8.71 17.15 -12.78
N ILE A 22 8.98 16.27 -11.82
CA ILE A 22 7.97 15.84 -10.83
C ILE A 22 7.51 17.05 -10.03
N TYR A 23 8.41 17.92 -9.60
CA TYR A 23 8.05 19.13 -8.85
C TYR A 23 7.19 20.08 -9.70
N ILE A 24 7.58 20.36 -10.94
CA ILE A 24 6.75 21.18 -11.84
C ILE A 24 5.36 20.58 -11.98
N TRP A 25 5.27 19.28 -12.27
CA TRP A 25 3.99 18.60 -12.40
C TRP A 25 3.15 18.70 -11.12
N LEU A 26 3.77 18.52 -9.94
CA LEU A 26 3.10 18.66 -8.65
C LEU A 26 2.57 20.08 -8.44
N PHE A 27 3.39 21.11 -8.67
CA PHE A 27 2.97 22.50 -8.56
C PHE A 27 1.84 22.83 -9.54
N THR A 28 1.94 22.38 -10.79
CA THR A 28 0.89 22.55 -11.80
C THR A 28 -0.41 21.84 -11.38
N SER A 29 -0.31 20.62 -10.84
CA SER A 29 -1.47 19.84 -10.37
C SER A 29 -2.17 20.51 -9.19
N LEU A 30 -1.42 21.06 -8.23
CA LEU A 30 -1.97 21.86 -7.13
C LEU A 30 -2.64 23.14 -7.65
N TYR A 31 -1.98 23.87 -8.56
CA TYR A 31 -2.52 25.10 -9.12
C TYR A 31 -3.86 24.88 -9.86
N LEU A 32 -3.99 23.76 -10.57
CA LEU A 32 -5.21 23.36 -11.28
C LEU A 32 -6.26 22.68 -10.38
N ASN A 33 -5.98 22.51 -9.09
CA ASN A 33 -6.82 21.82 -8.11
C ASN A 33 -7.24 20.39 -8.52
N GLN A 34 -6.42 19.73 -9.35
CA GLN A 34 -6.62 18.34 -9.80
C GLN A 34 -5.75 17.35 -9.01
N TYR A 35 -5.14 17.81 -7.93
CA TYR A 35 -4.26 17.00 -7.11
C TYR A 35 -5.06 15.94 -6.35
N THR A 36 -4.69 14.68 -6.54
CA THR A 36 -5.10 13.57 -5.68
C THR A 36 -3.85 12.82 -5.22
N PHE A 37 -3.87 12.31 -3.99
CA PHE A 37 -2.77 11.53 -3.44
C PHE A 37 -2.46 10.30 -4.30
N THR A 38 -3.51 9.64 -4.78
CA THR A 38 -3.41 8.49 -5.69
C THR A 38 -2.67 8.86 -6.98
N SER A 39 -3.02 9.97 -7.64
CA SER A 39 -2.31 10.44 -8.84
C SER A 39 -0.83 10.73 -8.57
N PHE A 40 -0.51 11.30 -7.41
CA PHE A 40 0.88 11.54 -7.02
C PHE A 40 1.67 10.23 -6.86
N VAL A 41 1.10 9.23 -6.18
CA VAL A 41 1.72 7.90 -6.05
C VAL A 41 1.92 7.25 -7.41
N TYR A 42 0.95 7.34 -8.32
CA TYR A 42 1.08 6.82 -9.69
C TYR A 42 2.24 7.47 -10.46
N VAL A 43 2.36 8.80 -10.42
CA VAL A 43 3.45 9.52 -11.09
C VAL A 43 4.80 9.20 -10.48
N LEU A 44 4.89 9.14 -9.14
CA LEU A 44 6.12 8.80 -8.45
C LEU A 44 6.58 7.37 -8.80
N CYS A 45 5.67 6.39 -8.72
CA CYS A 45 5.98 5.00 -9.05
C CYS A 45 6.33 4.82 -10.53
N GLY A 46 5.57 5.44 -11.44
CA GLY A 46 5.85 5.41 -12.87
C GLY A 46 7.24 5.98 -13.19
N SER A 47 7.61 7.07 -12.52
CA SER A 47 8.92 7.68 -12.69
C SER A 47 10.08 6.82 -12.16
N GLY A 48 9.90 6.14 -11.02
CA GLY A 48 10.91 5.24 -10.48
C GLY A 48 11.06 3.95 -11.30
N ILE A 49 9.97 3.44 -11.89
CA ILE A 49 10.03 2.37 -12.89
C ILE A 49 10.84 2.81 -14.11
N LEU A 50 10.62 4.04 -14.59
CA LEU A 50 11.37 4.60 -15.71
C LEU A 50 12.88 4.66 -15.38
N VAL A 51 13.25 5.13 -14.19
CA VAL A 51 14.64 5.11 -13.71
C VAL A 51 15.20 3.68 -13.65
N ALA A 52 14.43 2.71 -13.15
CA ALA A 52 14.88 1.33 -13.08
C ALA A 52 15.16 0.74 -14.48
N ILE A 53 14.30 1.03 -15.46
CA ILE A 53 14.53 0.63 -16.87
C ILE A 53 15.81 1.30 -17.40
N SER A 54 16.02 2.58 -17.14
CA SER A 54 17.26 3.26 -17.56
C SER A 54 18.50 2.65 -16.92
N LEU A 55 18.46 2.30 -15.63
CA LEU A 55 19.57 1.62 -14.94
C LEU A 55 19.84 0.21 -15.49
N PHE A 56 18.79 -0.51 -15.90
CA PHE A 56 18.95 -1.82 -16.54
C PHE A 56 19.78 -1.72 -17.82
N PHE A 57 19.49 -0.75 -18.69
CA PHE A 57 20.27 -0.56 -19.92
C PHE A 57 21.65 0.04 -19.69
N LEU A 58 21.84 0.87 -18.67
CA LEU A 58 23.14 1.51 -18.41
C LEU A 58 24.15 0.63 -17.69
N ILE A 59 23.69 -0.26 -16.80
CA ILE A 59 24.56 -1.03 -15.90
C ILE A 59 24.31 -2.54 -16.06
N GLY A 60 23.11 -2.95 -16.44
CA GLY A 60 22.77 -4.35 -16.63
C GLY A 60 23.15 -4.90 -18.01
N VAL A 61 23.24 -4.04 -19.02
CA VAL A 61 23.55 -4.41 -20.40
C VAL A 61 24.76 -3.60 -20.87
N GLU A 62 25.80 -4.30 -21.29
CA GLU A 62 26.99 -3.69 -21.88
C GLU A 62 27.23 -4.29 -23.27
N GLU A 63 27.62 -3.47 -24.23
CA GLU A 63 28.08 -3.94 -25.54
C GLU A 63 29.56 -4.30 -25.46
N VAL A 64 29.91 -5.54 -25.81
CA VAL A 64 31.31 -5.97 -25.85
C VAL A 64 31.90 -5.82 -27.24
N ALA A 65 33.18 -5.45 -27.29
CA ALA A 65 33.91 -5.25 -28.55
C ALA A 65 34.05 -6.54 -29.39
N TYR A 66 33.98 -7.72 -28.76
CA TYR A 66 34.10 -9.00 -29.44
C TYR A 66 33.29 -10.12 -28.75
N PRO A 67 32.49 -10.92 -29.48
CA PRO A 67 32.13 -10.75 -30.90
C PRO A 67 31.27 -9.50 -31.13
N GLN A 68 31.42 -8.85 -32.29
CA GLN A 68 30.77 -7.57 -32.58
C GLN A 68 29.24 -7.65 -32.42
N GLY A 69 28.67 -6.70 -31.67
CA GLY A 69 27.24 -6.65 -31.40
C GLY A 69 26.75 -7.65 -30.33
N ALA A 70 27.65 -8.35 -29.63
CA ALA A 70 27.25 -9.16 -28.50
C ALA A 70 26.92 -8.27 -27.28
N LEU A 71 25.79 -8.59 -26.64
CA LEU A 71 25.38 -7.97 -25.39
C LEU A 71 25.85 -8.85 -24.23
N MET A 72 26.63 -8.27 -23.34
CA MET A 72 27.02 -8.90 -22.08
C MET A 72 26.08 -8.43 -20.97
N PHE A 73 25.44 -9.40 -20.32
CA PHE A 73 24.51 -9.15 -19.23
C PHE A 73 25.21 -9.24 -17.88
N HIS A 74 25.20 -8.15 -17.14
CA HIS A 74 25.78 -8.07 -15.81
C HIS A 74 24.71 -8.38 -14.77
N ALA A 75 24.74 -9.60 -14.22
CA ALA A 75 23.78 -10.04 -13.21
C ALA A 75 23.69 -9.06 -12.01
N GLU A 76 24.81 -8.46 -11.61
CA GLU A 76 24.83 -7.44 -10.55
C GLU A 76 24.08 -6.16 -10.95
N GLY A 77 24.30 -5.64 -12.16
CA GLY A 77 23.60 -4.46 -12.68
C GLY A 77 22.10 -4.71 -12.83
N ILE A 78 21.74 -5.91 -13.31
CA ILE A 78 20.35 -6.37 -13.41
C ILE A 78 19.71 -6.43 -12.03
N ALA A 79 20.38 -7.06 -11.05
CA ALA A 79 19.87 -7.14 -9.68
C ALA A 79 19.62 -5.76 -9.05
N LYS A 80 20.55 -4.81 -9.23
CA LYS A 80 20.39 -3.43 -8.76
C LYS A 80 19.19 -2.74 -9.43
N SER A 81 19.03 -2.88 -10.74
CA SER A 81 17.91 -2.29 -11.47
C SER A 81 16.55 -2.87 -11.04
N LEU A 82 16.48 -4.20 -10.87
CA LEU A 82 15.28 -4.89 -10.39
C LEU A 82 14.94 -4.52 -8.94
N PHE A 83 15.93 -4.30 -8.10
CA PHE A 83 15.73 -3.84 -6.74
C PHE A 83 15.07 -2.45 -6.70
N VAL A 84 15.55 -1.52 -7.52
CA VAL A 84 14.95 -0.18 -7.66
C VAL A 84 13.53 -0.29 -8.21
N PHE A 85 13.31 -1.13 -9.23
CA PHE A 85 11.97 -1.41 -9.76
C PHE A 85 11.02 -1.92 -8.67
N PHE A 86 11.47 -2.89 -7.88
CA PHE A 86 10.66 -3.50 -6.83
C PHE A 86 10.25 -2.45 -5.78
N ILE A 87 11.22 -1.71 -5.22
CA ILE A 87 10.95 -0.65 -4.25
C ILE A 87 9.99 0.40 -4.82
N SER A 88 10.21 0.81 -6.07
CA SER A 88 9.35 1.80 -6.73
C SER A 88 7.94 1.30 -6.98
N SER A 89 7.73 -0.01 -7.09
CA SER A 89 6.41 -0.61 -7.32
C SER A 89 5.62 -0.85 -6.03
N LEU A 90 6.27 -0.90 -4.86
CA LEU A 90 5.61 -1.18 -3.58
C LEU A 90 4.49 -0.17 -3.25
N PRO A 91 4.69 1.16 -3.36
CA PRO A 91 3.62 2.11 -3.06
C PRO A 91 2.44 1.96 -4.01
N LEU A 92 2.67 1.55 -5.26
CA LEU A 92 1.62 1.30 -6.25
C LEU A 92 0.75 0.10 -5.88
N ILE A 93 1.38 -0.97 -5.40
CA ILE A 93 0.69 -2.19 -4.96
C ILE A 93 -0.11 -1.90 -3.68
N LEU A 94 0.47 -1.14 -2.74
CA LEU A 94 -0.18 -0.74 -1.50
C LEU A 94 -1.36 0.22 -1.74
N ALA A 95 -1.20 1.20 -2.62
CA ALA A 95 -2.25 2.17 -2.95
C ALA A 95 -3.43 1.53 -3.70
N ASN A 96 -3.18 0.56 -4.59
CA ASN A 96 -4.26 -0.21 -5.20
C ASN A 96 -4.98 -1.13 -4.21
N LYS A 97 -4.30 -1.50 -3.12
CA LYS A 97 -4.92 -2.22 -2.03
C LYS A 97 -5.72 -1.29 -1.12
N GLU A 98 -5.68 0.03 -1.18
CA GLU A 98 -6.37 0.88 -0.17
C GLU A 98 -7.91 0.71 -0.14
N ASN A 99 -8.52 0.21 -1.23
CA ASN A 99 -9.92 -0.29 -1.22
C ASN A 99 -10.13 -1.62 -0.46
N SER A 100 -9.07 -2.39 -0.16
CA SER A 100 -9.07 -3.72 0.49
C SER A 100 -8.13 -3.82 1.72
N PHE A 101 -7.20 -2.89 1.89
CA PHE A 101 -6.26 -2.74 3.01
C PHE A 101 -6.89 -1.94 4.12
N SER A 102 -7.73 -0.95 3.77
CA SER A 102 -8.68 -0.39 4.73
C SER A 102 -9.60 -1.49 5.27
N GLU A 103 -10.09 -2.46 4.49
CA GLU A 103 -10.82 -3.63 5.03
C GLU A 103 -9.96 -4.53 5.93
N MET A 104 -8.66 -4.70 5.65
CA MET A 104 -7.76 -5.57 6.43
C MET A 104 -7.31 -4.93 7.76
N PHE A 105 -7.19 -3.60 7.82
CA PHE A 105 -6.86 -2.84 9.04
C PHE A 105 -8.09 -2.22 9.72
N ASN A 106 -9.24 -2.17 9.06
CA ASN A 106 -10.59 -2.09 9.67
C ASN A 106 -11.11 -3.48 10.03
N LEU A 107 -10.21 -4.41 10.36
CA LEU A 107 -10.46 -5.21 11.54
C LEU A 107 -10.38 -4.26 12.73
N GLU A 108 -11.42 -3.41 12.85
CA GLU A 108 -12.00 -3.14 14.16
C GLU A 108 -11.96 -4.50 14.85
N PRO A 109 -11.30 -4.67 16.02
CA PRO A 109 -11.58 -5.87 16.77
C PRO A 109 -13.10 -5.91 16.82
N GLU A 110 -13.70 -6.95 16.24
CA GLU A 110 -15.06 -7.30 16.53
C GLU A 110 -15.00 -7.68 18.01
N ILE A 111 -14.87 -6.67 18.88
CA ILE A 111 -15.56 -6.63 20.14
C ILE A 111 -16.99 -6.70 19.66
N LYS A 112 -17.43 -7.94 19.44
CA LYS A 112 -18.76 -8.36 19.76
C LYS A 112 -18.92 -7.89 21.19
N THR A 113 -19.32 -6.63 21.32
CA THR A 113 -20.24 -6.27 22.35
C THR A 113 -21.42 -7.10 21.93
N GLN A 114 -21.44 -8.36 22.41
CA GLN A 114 -22.67 -8.96 22.81
C GLN A 114 -23.30 -7.85 23.63
N LYS A 115 -24.18 -7.06 23.00
CA LYS A 115 -25.35 -6.61 23.72
C LYS A 115 -25.89 -7.91 24.24
N GLU A 116 -25.57 -8.17 25.50
CA GLU A 116 -26.36 -9.03 26.34
C GLU A 116 -27.78 -8.54 26.11
N VAL A 117 -28.47 -9.23 25.20
CA VAL A 117 -29.89 -9.07 25.05
C VAL A 117 -30.36 -9.54 26.41
N ALA A 118 -30.67 -8.58 27.28
CA ALA A 118 -31.30 -8.89 28.54
C ALA A 118 -32.44 -9.85 28.21
N PRO A 119 -32.45 -11.06 28.78
CA PRO A 119 -33.48 -12.03 28.45
C PRO A 119 -34.82 -11.33 28.66
N THR A 120 -35.69 -11.35 27.64
CA THR A 120 -37.07 -10.89 27.84
C THR A 120 -37.71 -11.92 28.76
N TYR A 121 -37.71 -11.63 30.06
CA TYR A 121 -38.43 -12.37 31.06
C TYR A 121 -39.91 -12.03 30.94
N ASP A 122 -40.73 -13.06 30.85
CA ASP A 122 -42.17 -12.89 31.03
C ASP A 122 -42.42 -12.71 32.52
N GLU A 123 -42.64 -11.46 32.95
CA GLU A 123 -42.93 -11.12 34.36
C GLU A 123 -44.16 -11.84 34.90
N SER A 124 -45.04 -12.38 34.03
CA SER A 124 -46.19 -13.18 34.47
C SER A 124 -45.84 -14.58 34.97
N LEU A 125 -44.62 -15.07 34.69
CA LEU A 125 -44.12 -16.35 35.18
C LEU A 125 -43.34 -16.22 36.50
N TRP A 126 -43.07 -15.00 36.97
CA TRP A 126 -42.35 -14.76 38.22
C TRP A 126 -43.33 -14.46 39.36
N GLU A 127 -43.42 -15.37 40.33
CA GLU A 127 -44.13 -15.14 41.58
C GLU A 127 -43.13 -14.69 42.66
N GLU A 128 -43.54 -13.73 43.50
CA GLU A 128 -42.74 -13.31 44.66
C GLU A 128 -42.71 -14.46 45.67
N ALA A 129 -41.50 -14.91 46.03
CA ALA A 129 -41.34 -16.04 46.94
C ALA A 129 -42.06 -15.76 48.28
N ALA A 130 -42.95 -16.66 48.68
CA ALA A 130 -43.64 -16.53 49.94
C ALA A 130 -42.66 -16.70 51.11
N ILE A 131 -42.91 -16.00 52.22
CA ILE A 131 -42.02 -15.97 53.40
C ILE A 131 -41.74 -17.39 53.93
N GLU A 132 -42.74 -18.26 53.83
CA GLU A 132 -42.67 -19.68 54.23
C GLU A 132 -41.71 -20.50 53.35
N GLU A 133 -41.62 -20.17 52.05
CA GLU A 133 -40.70 -20.83 51.10
C GLU A 133 -39.26 -20.38 51.32
N VAL A 134 -39.07 -19.09 51.62
CA VAL A 134 -37.78 -18.50 51.96
C VAL A 134 -37.17 -19.18 53.18
N GLU A 135 -37.99 -19.48 54.18
CA GLU A 135 -37.54 -20.15 55.40
C GLU A 135 -37.34 -21.67 55.21
N SER A 136 -38.14 -22.31 54.35
CA SER A 136 -38.01 -23.76 54.08
C SER A 136 -36.91 -24.10 53.07
N GLY A 137 -36.44 -23.13 52.29
CA GLY A 137 -35.42 -23.30 51.25
C GLY A 137 -35.88 -24.13 50.05
N LYS A 138 -37.19 -24.37 49.92
CA LYS A 138 -37.80 -25.10 48.80
C LYS A 138 -38.58 -24.10 47.97
N PHE A 139 -38.01 -23.76 46.82
CA PHE A 139 -38.65 -22.90 45.82
C PHE A 139 -39.02 -23.75 44.61
N GLU A 140 -40.12 -23.41 43.96
CA GLU A 140 -40.45 -23.99 42.68
C GLU A 140 -39.48 -23.45 41.61
N ALA A 141 -38.69 -24.33 41.02
CA ALA A 141 -37.84 -23.99 39.88
C ALA A 141 -38.65 -24.18 38.60
N ILE A 142 -38.74 -23.12 37.80
CA ILE A 142 -39.34 -23.13 36.47
C ILE A 142 -38.29 -23.56 35.44
#